data_AF-A0A3M2UZ33-F1
#
_entry.id   AF-A0A3M2UZ33-F1
#
_cell.length_a   1.000
_cell.length_b   1.000
_cell.length_c   1.000
_cell.angle_alpha   90.00
_cell.angle_beta   90.00
_cell.angle_gamma   90.00
#
_symmetry.space_group_name_H-M   'P 1'
#
loop_
_entity.id
_entity.type
_entity.pdbx_description
1 polymer ?
#
loop_
_entity_poly.entity_id
_entity_poly.type
_entity_poly.pdbx_seq_one_letter_code
_entity_poly.pdbx_strand_id
1 'polypeptide(L)'
;MSDLKDLKDHFEGPQFAKWQSFRQSEDSRYVGLTVPRFLLRNPYDPQENPVKSFVYKETVANSHEHYLWGNTAYAFGTKLTDSFAKFRWCPNIIGPQSGGAVEDLPLHHFESMGEIETKIPTEVLVSDRREYELAEEGFISLTMRKGSDNAAFFSASSVQKPKFFGNSAEGKAAELNYKLGTQLPYMMIVNRLAHYLKVLQREQLGSWKERTDLELELNKWIRQYVADQENPSAEVRGRRPLRAAQITVSDVEGEPGWYRVSLNVRPHFKYMGADFTLSLVGKLDKE
;
A
#
# COMPACT_ATOMS: atom_id res chain seq x y z
N MET A 1 21.14 2.38 7.45
CA MET A 1 19.88 3.14 7.21
C MET A 1 19.68 4.23 8.25
N SER A 2 20.12 4.04 9.49
CA SER A 2 20.09 5.05 10.57
C SER A 2 21.00 6.26 10.33
N ASP A 3 22.14 6.09 9.65
CA ASP A 3 23.16 7.17 9.52
C ASP A 3 22.96 8.15 8.35
N LEU A 4 21.98 7.90 7.47
CA LEU A 4 21.66 8.80 6.35
C LEU A 4 20.87 10.02 6.85
N LYS A 5 21.47 11.20 6.86
CA LYS A 5 20.79 12.41 7.35
C LYS A 5 19.56 12.81 6.53
N ASP A 6 19.68 12.73 5.20
CA ASP A 6 18.58 13.04 4.28
C ASP A 6 18.55 12.02 3.13
N LEU A 7 17.44 11.30 2.98
CA LEU A 7 17.24 10.34 1.90
C LEU A 7 17.02 11.02 0.56
N LYS A 8 16.36 12.19 0.57
CA LYS A 8 16.01 12.90 -0.65
C LYS A 8 17.27 13.36 -1.37
N ASP A 9 18.15 14.05 -0.65
CA ASP A 9 19.44 14.52 -1.19
C ASP A 9 20.30 13.35 -1.68
N HIS A 10 20.25 12.21 -0.99
CA HIS A 10 20.97 11.00 -1.41
C HIS A 10 20.48 10.50 -2.78
N PHE A 11 19.16 10.43 -2.99
CA PHE A 11 18.58 9.96 -4.25
C PHE A 11 18.63 11.00 -5.38
N GLU A 12 18.95 12.26 -5.09
CA GLU A 12 19.24 13.29 -6.09
C GLU A 12 20.65 13.17 -6.69
N GLY A 13 21.53 12.36 -6.09
CA GLY A 13 22.87 12.10 -6.60
C GLY A 13 22.90 11.50 -8.01
N PRO A 14 23.94 11.78 -8.82
CA PRO A 14 24.01 11.38 -10.23
C PRO A 14 23.99 9.85 -10.44
N GLN A 15 24.44 9.08 -9.46
CA GLN A 15 24.36 7.61 -9.46
C GLN A 15 22.93 7.06 -9.56
N PHE A 16 21.93 7.85 -9.17
CA PHE A 16 20.52 7.49 -9.20
C PHE A 16 19.76 8.07 -10.40
N ALA A 17 20.46 8.61 -11.42
CA ALA A 17 19.82 9.18 -12.60
C ALA A 17 18.82 8.22 -13.28
N LYS A 18 19.16 6.92 -13.36
CA LYS A 18 18.26 5.89 -13.90
C LYS A 18 17.04 5.65 -13.00
N TRP A 19 17.24 5.64 -11.69
CA TRP A 19 16.15 5.53 -10.72
C TRP A 19 15.18 6.71 -10.85
N GLN A 20 15.68 7.94 -10.87
CA GLN A 20 14.85 9.14 -11.04
C GLN A 20 14.08 9.11 -12.37
N SER A 21 14.72 8.70 -13.46
CA SER A 21 14.03 8.54 -14.75
C SER A 21 12.92 7.48 -14.71
N PHE A 22 13.14 6.38 -13.98
CA PHE A 22 12.14 5.32 -13.81
C PHE A 22 10.93 5.82 -13.00
N ARG A 23 11.16 6.57 -11.92
CA ARG A 23 10.09 7.18 -11.10
C ARG A 23 9.19 8.15 -11.86
N GLN A 24 9.69 8.73 -12.96
CA GLN A 24 8.91 9.65 -13.81
C GLN A 24 8.10 8.92 -14.89
N SER A 25 8.37 7.64 -15.12
CA SER A 25 7.62 6.82 -16.08
C SER A 25 6.18 6.57 -15.60
N GLU A 26 5.24 6.56 -16.54
CA GLU A 26 3.83 6.23 -16.24
C GLU A 26 3.64 4.78 -15.77
N ASP A 27 4.52 3.87 -16.19
CA ASP A 27 4.43 2.44 -15.83
C ASP A 27 4.91 2.16 -14.40
N SER A 28 5.65 3.10 -13.79
CA SER A 28 6.17 2.95 -12.43
C SER A 28 5.07 2.89 -11.37
N ARG A 29 3.83 3.27 -11.72
CA ARG A 29 2.64 3.14 -10.86
C ARG A 29 2.29 1.70 -10.49
N TYR A 30 2.74 0.72 -11.29
CA TYR A 30 2.51 -0.70 -11.05
C TYR A 30 3.65 -1.37 -10.29
N VAL A 31 4.67 -0.61 -9.88
CA VAL A 31 5.84 -1.13 -9.18
C VAL A 31 5.85 -0.62 -7.74
N GLY A 32 5.95 -1.55 -6.79
CA GLY A 32 6.15 -1.28 -5.38
C GLY A 32 7.39 -2.02 -4.89
N LEU A 33 8.26 -1.33 -4.16
CA LEU A 33 9.48 -1.91 -3.60
C LEU A 33 9.41 -1.89 -2.07
N THR A 34 9.56 -3.05 -1.44
CA THR A 34 9.42 -3.20 0.02
C THR A 34 10.76 -3.19 0.73
N VAL A 35 10.83 -2.55 1.89
CA VAL A 35 12.02 -2.47 2.77
C VAL A 35 11.59 -2.44 4.24
N PRO A 36 12.48 -2.69 5.22
CA PRO A 36 13.65 -3.56 5.17
C PRO A 36 13.25 -5.05 5.15
N ARG A 37 14.19 -5.99 5.17
CA ARG A 37 13.97 -7.44 5.36
C ARG A 37 13.40 -7.74 6.77
N PHE A 38 12.84 -8.94 6.94
CA PHE A 38 12.32 -9.42 8.24
C PHE A 38 12.82 -10.83 8.57
N LEU A 39 12.80 -11.22 9.84
CA LEU A 39 13.32 -12.52 10.30
C LEU A 39 12.34 -13.66 9.96
N LEU A 40 12.84 -14.75 9.37
CA LEU A 40 12.02 -15.94 9.06
C LEU A 40 12.11 -17.04 10.09
N ARG A 41 13.25 -17.13 10.79
CA ARG A 41 13.56 -18.25 11.67
C ARG A 41 14.40 -17.77 12.84
N ASN A 42 14.01 -18.22 14.04
CA ASN A 42 14.83 -18.08 15.23
C ASN A 42 16.06 -18.99 15.15
N PRO A 43 17.23 -18.51 15.61
CA PRO A 43 18.41 -19.36 15.73
C PRO A 43 18.11 -20.66 16.49
N TYR A 44 18.76 -21.75 16.11
CA TYR A 44 18.61 -23.01 16.84
C TYR A 44 19.19 -22.89 18.24
N ASP A 45 18.39 -23.27 19.24
CA ASP A 45 18.80 -23.29 20.64
C ASP A 45 18.23 -24.55 21.30
N PRO A 46 18.98 -25.23 22.19
CA PRO A 46 18.52 -26.44 22.84
C PRO A 46 17.21 -26.31 23.64
N GLN A 47 16.80 -25.10 24.03
CA GLN A 47 15.56 -24.83 24.75
C GLN A 47 14.49 -24.24 23.84
N GLU A 48 14.80 -23.15 23.13
CA GLU A 48 13.80 -22.38 22.35
C GLU A 48 13.49 -23.01 20.98
N ASN A 49 14.48 -23.61 20.32
CA ASN A 49 14.33 -24.21 18.99
C ASN A 49 15.18 -25.49 18.86
N PRO A 50 14.81 -26.57 19.57
CA PRO A 50 15.63 -27.76 19.71
C PRO A 50 15.64 -28.63 18.44
N VAL A 51 16.75 -29.32 18.22
CA VAL A 51 16.88 -30.37 17.20
C VAL A 51 16.97 -31.75 17.86
N LYS A 52 16.62 -32.81 17.12
CA LYS A 52 16.37 -34.14 17.71
C LYS A 52 17.64 -34.89 18.14
N SER A 53 18.64 -35.01 17.26
CA SER A 53 19.71 -36.01 17.44
C SER A 53 20.93 -35.51 18.21
N PHE A 54 21.21 -34.21 18.20
CA PHE A 54 22.37 -33.63 18.85
C PHE A 54 22.01 -32.27 19.43
N VAL A 55 22.74 -31.85 20.46
CA VAL A 55 22.52 -30.53 21.09
C VAL A 55 23.16 -29.47 20.19
N TYR A 56 22.35 -28.82 19.37
CA TYR A 56 22.80 -27.74 18.49
C TYR A 56 22.48 -26.38 19.10
N LYS A 57 23.50 -25.52 19.20
CA LYS A 57 23.35 -24.12 19.59
C LYS A 57 23.96 -23.23 18.51
N GLU A 58 23.11 -22.59 17.72
CA GLU A 58 23.50 -21.71 16.63
C GLU A 58 24.07 -20.41 17.19
N THR A 59 25.30 -20.06 16.82
CA THR A 59 25.98 -18.86 17.33
C THR A 59 25.92 -17.74 16.29
N VAL A 60 25.14 -16.69 16.60
CA VAL A 60 24.86 -15.56 15.68
C VAL A 60 25.58 -14.27 16.12
N ALA A 61 26.78 -14.42 16.70
CA ALA A 61 27.44 -13.34 17.46
C ALA A 61 28.11 -12.26 16.59
N ASN A 62 28.63 -12.60 15.40
CA ASN A 62 29.58 -11.72 14.70
C ASN A 62 28.96 -10.89 13.56
N SER A 63 27.87 -11.36 12.95
CA SER A 63 27.23 -10.68 11.83
C SER A 63 25.73 -10.93 11.85
N HIS A 64 24.94 -9.87 11.67
CA HIS A 64 23.50 -10.04 11.55
C HIS A 64 23.11 -10.78 10.27
N GLU A 65 24.00 -10.92 9.28
CA GLU A 65 23.71 -11.63 8.04
C GLU A 65 23.64 -13.15 8.25
N HIS A 66 24.06 -13.65 9.41
CA HIS A 66 23.87 -15.05 9.79
C HIS A 66 22.42 -15.36 10.20
N TYR A 67 21.59 -14.34 10.47
CA TYR A 67 20.16 -14.56 10.63
C TYR A 67 19.52 -14.90 9.28
N LEU A 68 18.49 -15.75 9.31
CA LEU A 68 17.72 -16.08 8.12
C LEU A 68 16.74 -14.94 7.81
N TRP A 69 17.23 -13.92 7.11
CA TRP A 69 16.43 -12.81 6.63
C TRP A 69 15.55 -13.23 5.43
N GLY A 70 14.28 -12.85 5.51
CA GLY A 70 13.28 -13.03 4.48
C GLY A 70 13.01 -11.77 3.68
N ASN A 71 12.49 -11.98 2.47
CA ASN A 71 12.07 -10.88 1.61
C ASN A 71 10.68 -10.38 2.00
N THR A 72 10.60 -9.10 2.40
CA THR A 72 9.38 -8.42 2.85
C THR A 72 8.26 -8.35 1.81
N ALA A 73 8.56 -8.58 0.54
CA ALA A 73 7.55 -8.76 -0.50
C ALA A 73 6.56 -9.89 -0.15
N TYR A 74 7.02 -10.96 0.51
CA TYR A 74 6.14 -12.03 0.99
C TYR A 74 5.19 -11.52 2.08
N ALA A 75 5.70 -10.80 3.07
CA ALA A 75 4.88 -10.21 4.13
C ALA A 75 3.82 -9.26 3.55
N PHE A 76 4.21 -8.39 2.61
CA PHE A 76 3.25 -7.50 1.92
C PHE A 76 2.23 -8.28 1.08
N GLY A 77 2.64 -9.35 0.41
CA GLY A 77 1.76 -10.26 -0.33
C GLY A 77 0.69 -10.93 0.55
N THR A 78 1.02 -11.27 1.79
CA THR A 78 0.02 -11.78 2.74
C THR A 78 -1.07 -10.75 3.02
N LYS A 79 -0.74 -9.45 3.14
CA LYS A 79 -1.72 -8.38 3.41
C LYS A 79 -2.70 -8.20 2.26
N LEU A 80 -2.20 -8.27 1.02
CA LEU A 80 -3.05 -8.29 -0.18
C LEU A 80 -4.03 -9.46 -0.16
N THR A 81 -3.54 -10.65 0.22
CA THR A 81 -4.33 -11.88 0.30
C THR A 81 -5.37 -11.80 1.41
N ASP A 82 -5.02 -11.31 2.60
CA ASP A 82 -5.93 -11.14 3.73
C ASP A 82 -7.08 -10.18 3.40
N SER A 83 -6.76 -9.04 2.77
CA SER A 83 -7.77 -8.08 2.33
C SER A 83 -8.72 -8.73 1.32
N PHE A 84 -8.19 -9.47 0.34
CA PHE A 84 -9.01 -10.16 -0.65
C PHE A 84 -9.87 -11.29 -0.04
N ALA A 85 -9.32 -12.04 0.91
CA ALA A 85 -10.01 -13.12 1.60
C ALA A 85 -11.21 -12.59 2.41
N LYS A 86 -11.08 -11.41 3.04
CA LYS A 86 -12.14 -10.79 3.83
C LYS A 86 -13.17 -10.02 2.97
N PHE A 87 -12.71 -9.28 1.96
CA PHE A 87 -13.56 -8.30 1.27
C PHE A 87 -13.69 -8.51 -0.24
N ARG A 88 -12.93 -9.44 -0.84
CA ARG A 88 -12.77 -9.62 -2.30
C ARG A 88 -12.13 -8.42 -3.01
N TRP A 89 -11.56 -7.50 -2.24
CA TRP A 89 -10.86 -6.30 -2.68
C TRP A 89 -9.57 -6.13 -1.88
N CYS A 90 -8.57 -5.45 -2.46
CA CYS A 90 -7.26 -5.25 -1.83
C CYS A 90 -6.91 -3.81 -1.38
N PRO A 91 -7.83 -2.96 -0.88
CA PRO A 91 -7.46 -1.63 -0.37
C PRO A 91 -7.01 -1.64 1.09
N ASN A 92 -7.20 -2.74 1.82
CA ASN A 92 -6.95 -2.84 3.26
C ASN A 92 -5.58 -3.49 3.53
N ILE A 93 -4.52 -2.80 3.10
CA ILE A 93 -3.13 -3.26 3.19
C ILE A 93 -2.20 -2.25 3.88
N ILE A 94 -2.77 -1.18 4.40
CA ILE A 94 -2.07 -0.11 5.11
C ILE A 94 -2.74 0.14 6.44
N GLY A 95 -1.97 0.61 7.41
CA GLY A 95 -2.37 0.97 8.76
C GLY A 95 -2.36 -0.23 9.72
N PRO A 96 -1.93 -0.05 10.99
CA PRO A 96 -1.80 -1.14 11.96
C PRO A 96 -3.12 -1.88 12.23
N GLN A 97 -4.24 -1.16 12.30
CA GLN A 97 -5.56 -1.76 12.59
C GLN A 97 -6.37 -2.04 11.32
N SER A 98 -5.99 -1.47 10.18
CA SER A 98 -6.75 -1.51 8.93
C SER A 98 -6.26 -2.55 7.92
N GLY A 99 -5.49 -3.55 8.39
CA GLY A 99 -5.03 -4.69 7.61
C GLY A 99 -3.59 -4.61 7.11
N GLY A 100 -2.83 -3.58 7.49
CA GLY A 100 -1.40 -3.47 7.20
C GLY A 100 -0.47 -4.12 8.23
N ALA A 101 -1.01 -4.66 9.34
CA ALA A 101 -0.21 -5.31 10.37
C ALA A 101 0.29 -6.71 9.96
N VAL A 102 1.57 -6.94 10.22
CA VAL A 102 2.25 -8.23 10.15
C VAL A 102 2.46 -8.66 11.59
N GLU A 103 1.75 -9.71 11.98
CA GLU A 103 1.73 -10.24 13.34
C GLU A 103 2.63 -11.48 13.44
N ASP A 104 2.95 -11.90 14.66
CA ASP A 104 3.69 -13.14 14.95
C ASP A 104 5.09 -13.19 14.32
N LEU A 105 5.85 -12.10 14.44
CA LEU A 105 7.24 -12.07 13.97
C LEU A 105 8.18 -12.78 14.95
N PRO A 106 9.18 -13.54 14.44
CA PRO A 106 10.11 -14.25 15.32
C PRO A 106 10.92 -13.28 16.20
N LEU A 107 10.88 -13.52 17.51
CA LEU A 107 11.68 -12.81 18.50
C LEU A 107 12.83 -13.70 18.98
N HIS A 108 14.05 -13.16 19.00
CA HIS A 108 15.21 -13.84 19.55
C HIS A 108 15.80 -13.01 20.70
N HIS A 109 15.77 -13.58 21.90
CA HIS A 109 16.36 -12.99 23.10
C HIS A 109 17.81 -13.46 23.24
N PHE A 110 18.74 -12.53 23.47
CA PHE A 110 20.15 -12.84 23.67
C PHE A 110 20.75 -11.93 24.73
N GLU A 111 21.77 -12.43 25.42
CA GLU A 111 22.49 -11.65 26.42
C GLU A 111 23.54 -10.76 25.75
N SER A 112 23.50 -9.47 26.07
CA SER A 112 24.38 -8.44 25.54
C SER A 112 24.79 -7.52 26.69
N MET A 113 26.10 -7.36 26.92
CA MET A 113 26.65 -6.45 27.95
C MET A 113 26.05 -6.66 29.37
N GLY A 114 25.60 -7.88 29.69
CA GLY A 114 25.00 -8.23 30.98
C GLY A 114 23.48 -7.98 31.10
N GLU A 115 22.83 -7.55 30.02
CA GLU A 115 21.37 -7.41 29.93
C GLU A 115 20.79 -8.37 28.87
N ILE A 116 19.53 -8.78 29.06
CA ILE A 116 18.80 -9.54 28.05
C ILE A 116 18.22 -8.56 27.04
N GLU A 117 18.77 -8.57 25.84
CA GLU A 117 18.27 -7.78 24.71
C GLU A 117 17.42 -8.66 23.78
N THR A 118 16.45 -8.06 23.11
CA THR A 118 15.66 -8.73 22.07
C THR A 118 16.12 -8.25 20.71
N LYS A 119 16.51 -9.19 19.84
CA LYS A 119 16.81 -8.88 18.45
C LYS A 119 15.54 -8.39 17.77
N ILE A 120 15.62 -7.22 17.15
CA ILE A 120 14.54 -6.68 16.34
C ILE A 120 14.25 -7.59 15.14
N PRO A 121 12.96 -7.94 14.88
CA PRO A 121 12.60 -8.81 13.76
C PRO A 121 12.77 -8.19 12.38
N THR A 122 12.93 -6.87 12.32
CA THR A 122 13.36 -6.13 11.12
C THR A 122 14.82 -5.73 11.26
N GLU A 123 15.53 -5.56 10.16
CA GLU A 123 16.96 -5.20 10.21
C GLU A 123 17.25 -3.88 10.96
N VAL A 124 16.28 -2.96 10.89
CA VAL A 124 16.34 -1.64 11.50
C VAL A 124 14.98 -1.27 12.08
N LEU A 125 15.01 -0.47 13.15
CA LEU A 125 13.82 0.25 13.62
C LEU A 125 13.65 1.50 12.78
N VAL A 126 12.70 1.47 11.85
CA VAL A 126 12.32 2.62 11.03
C VAL A 126 11.47 3.56 11.90
N SER A 127 11.92 4.80 12.09
CA SER A 127 11.14 5.84 12.76
C SER A 127 10.04 6.40 11.85
N ASP A 128 9.01 7.01 12.42
CA ASP A 128 7.89 7.59 11.65
C ASP A 128 8.35 8.62 10.61
N ARG A 129 9.34 9.45 10.95
CA ARG A 129 9.95 10.39 9.99
C ARG A 129 10.62 9.65 8.82
N ARG A 130 11.33 8.56 9.12
CA ARG A 130 12.02 7.78 8.09
C ARG A 130 11.05 6.98 7.21
N GLU A 131 9.97 6.47 7.79
CA GLU A 131 8.85 5.85 7.07
C GLU A 131 8.28 6.85 6.05
N TYR A 132 8.03 8.08 6.49
CA TYR A 132 7.53 9.14 5.62
C TYR A 132 8.51 9.52 4.49
N GLU A 133 9.80 9.70 4.81
CA GLU A 133 10.85 9.96 3.82
C GLU A 133 10.93 8.82 2.78
N LEU A 134 10.83 7.56 3.21
CA LEU A 134 10.80 6.39 2.33
C LEU A 134 9.55 6.36 1.45
N ALA A 135 8.39 6.70 2.01
CA ALA A 135 7.12 6.74 1.30
C ALA A 135 7.11 7.81 0.19
N GLU A 136 7.69 8.99 0.46
CA GLU A 136 7.88 10.05 -0.53
C GLU A 136 8.88 9.66 -1.63
N GLU A 137 9.85 8.79 -1.30
CA GLU A 137 10.78 8.19 -2.27
C GLU A 137 10.24 6.95 -2.99
N GLY A 138 8.99 6.53 -2.70
CA GLY A 138 8.31 5.45 -3.41
C GLY A 138 8.66 4.04 -2.90
N PHE A 139 9.09 3.93 -1.64
CA PHE A 139 9.31 2.67 -0.94
C PHE A 139 8.17 2.34 0.02
N ILE A 140 7.88 1.05 0.14
CA ILE A 140 6.89 0.50 1.07
C ILE A 140 7.67 -0.01 2.28
N SER A 141 7.61 0.72 3.39
CA SER A 141 8.41 0.37 4.56
C SER A 141 7.63 -0.42 5.61
N LEU A 142 8.23 -1.52 6.08
CA LEU A 142 7.75 -2.31 7.20
C LEU A 142 8.34 -1.74 8.50
N THR A 143 7.48 -1.14 9.31
CA THR A 143 7.88 -0.53 10.58
C THR A 143 7.58 -1.49 11.73
N MET A 144 8.59 -1.76 12.55
CA MET A 144 8.43 -2.62 13.72
C MET A 144 7.80 -1.86 14.88
N ARG A 145 6.80 -2.43 15.53
CA ARG A 145 6.26 -1.89 16.78
C ARG A 145 7.21 -2.26 17.93
N LYS A 146 7.89 -1.25 18.46
CA LYS A 146 8.90 -1.38 19.54
C LYS A 146 8.31 -2.14 20.74
N GLY A 147 9.04 -3.16 21.20
CA GLY A 147 8.65 -3.95 22.38
C GLY A 147 7.52 -4.96 22.14
N SER A 148 7.21 -5.27 20.89
CA SER A 148 6.28 -6.34 20.53
C SER A 148 6.88 -7.21 19.42
N ASP A 149 6.12 -8.21 18.99
CA ASP A 149 6.32 -9.11 17.86
C ASP A 149 5.56 -8.66 16.59
N ASN A 150 5.05 -7.42 16.58
CA ASN A 150 4.22 -6.91 15.51
C ASN A 150 4.94 -5.85 14.68
N ALA A 151 4.71 -5.83 13.38
CA ALA A 151 5.11 -4.75 12.47
C ALA A 151 3.92 -4.27 11.65
N ALA A 152 4.04 -3.13 10.98
CA ALA A 152 2.97 -2.59 10.14
C ALA A 152 3.51 -1.89 8.90
N PHE A 153 2.71 -1.92 7.84
CA PHE A 153 2.83 -1.02 6.70
C PHE A 153 1.93 0.19 6.94
N PHE A 154 2.50 1.38 7.10
CA PHE A 154 1.70 2.61 7.27
C PHE A 154 1.23 3.17 5.93
N SER A 155 2.08 3.07 4.91
CA SER A 155 1.81 3.52 3.56
C SER A 155 2.19 2.44 2.54
N ALA A 156 1.61 2.55 1.34
CA ALA A 156 1.90 1.68 0.21
C ALA A 156 1.92 2.49 -1.09
N SER A 157 2.89 3.41 -1.16
CA SER A 157 3.17 4.18 -2.37
C SER A 157 3.84 3.29 -3.42
N SER A 158 3.48 3.50 -4.69
CA SER A 158 4.26 3.00 -5.81
C SER A 158 5.54 3.80 -5.95
N VAL A 159 6.42 3.33 -6.84
CA VAL A 159 7.67 4.03 -7.18
C VAL A 159 7.42 5.38 -7.89
N GLN A 160 6.24 5.55 -8.49
CA GLN A 160 5.90 6.74 -9.28
C GLN A 160 5.97 8.02 -8.44
N LYS A 161 6.74 8.99 -8.92
CA LYS A 161 6.85 10.31 -8.30
C LYS A 161 5.61 11.16 -8.62
N PRO A 162 4.91 11.74 -7.63
CA PRO A 162 3.84 12.70 -7.87
C PRO A 162 4.32 13.90 -8.70
N LYS A 163 3.50 14.32 -9.67
CA LYS A 163 3.76 15.50 -10.52
C LYS A 163 3.11 16.75 -9.92
N PHE A 164 3.80 17.89 -10.04
CA PHE A 164 3.28 19.21 -9.70
C PHE A 164 2.63 19.84 -10.93
N PHE A 165 1.42 20.37 -10.77
CA PHE A 165 0.62 20.98 -11.86
C PHE A 165 0.34 22.48 -11.64
N GLY A 166 0.91 23.08 -10.59
CA GLY A 166 0.76 24.51 -10.30
C GLY A 166 -0.30 24.81 -9.24
N ASN A 167 -0.33 26.06 -8.78
CA ASN A 167 -1.15 26.47 -7.63
C ASN A 167 -2.60 26.87 -7.96
N SER A 168 -3.05 26.71 -9.20
CA SER A 168 -4.45 26.99 -9.59
C SER A 168 -5.40 25.94 -8.99
N ALA A 169 -6.71 26.24 -9.00
CA ALA A 169 -7.71 25.29 -8.53
C ALA A 169 -7.71 24.01 -9.38
N GLU A 170 -7.55 24.13 -10.70
CA GLU A 170 -7.42 23.00 -11.62
C GLU A 170 -6.12 22.24 -11.40
N GLY A 171 -5.01 22.93 -11.16
CA GLY A 171 -3.70 22.34 -10.88
C GLY A 171 -3.74 21.46 -9.63
N LYS A 172 -4.30 21.96 -8.53
CA LYS A 172 -4.47 21.20 -7.28
C LYS A 172 -5.39 19.98 -7.45
N ALA A 173 -6.45 20.09 -8.26
CA ALA A 173 -7.31 18.96 -8.57
C ALA A 173 -6.57 17.89 -9.40
N ALA A 174 -5.77 18.30 -10.38
CA ALA A 174 -4.94 17.40 -11.17
C ALA A 174 -3.86 16.70 -10.32
N GLU A 175 -3.21 17.42 -9.41
CA GLU A 175 -2.25 16.87 -8.44
C GLU A 175 -2.90 15.80 -7.55
N LEU A 176 -4.08 16.08 -7.02
CA LEU A 176 -4.83 15.11 -6.20
C LEU A 176 -5.13 13.84 -6.99
N ASN A 177 -5.64 13.98 -8.22
CA ASN A 177 -5.95 12.84 -9.09
C ASN A 177 -4.70 12.03 -9.42
N TYR A 178 -3.59 12.70 -9.72
CA TYR A 178 -2.32 12.04 -10.02
C TYR A 178 -1.78 11.31 -8.79
N LYS A 179 -1.85 11.91 -7.59
CA LYS A 179 -1.42 11.29 -6.33
C LYS A 179 -2.25 10.06 -5.95
N LEU A 180 -3.53 10.02 -6.29
CA LEU A 180 -4.33 8.79 -6.11
C LEU A 180 -3.81 7.65 -6.99
N GLY A 181 -3.33 7.96 -8.20
CA GLY A 181 -2.73 6.98 -9.11
C GLY A 181 -1.37 6.45 -8.64
N THR A 182 -0.61 7.22 -7.86
CA THR A 182 0.68 6.77 -7.33
C THR A 182 0.56 5.85 -6.12
N GLN A 183 -0.64 5.64 -5.58
CA GLN A 183 -0.87 4.85 -4.37
C GLN A 183 -1.48 3.48 -4.68
N LEU A 184 -0.79 2.42 -4.25
CA LEU A 184 -1.16 1.04 -4.58
C LEU A 184 -2.55 0.62 -4.06
N PRO A 185 -3.03 1.02 -2.86
CA PRO A 185 -4.37 0.65 -2.39
C PRO A 185 -5.48 1.05 -3.37
N TYR A 186 -5.33 2.21 -4.04
CA TYR A 186 -6.29 2.67 -5.05
C TYR A 186 -6.06 2.00 -6.40
N MET A 187 -4.81 1.80 -6.81
CA MET A 187 -4.48 1.07 -8.03
C MET A 187 -5.02 -0.36 -8.02
N MET A 188 -5.01 -1.05 -6.87
CA MET A 188 -5.57 -2.39 -6.76
C MET A 188 -7.08 -2.45 -6.98
N ILE A 189 -7.81 -1.38 -6.65
CA ILE A 189 -9.25 -1.26 -6.97
C ILE A 189 -9.41 -1.15 -8.50
N VAL A 190 -8.65 -0.26 -9.14
CA VAL A 190 -8.72 -0.06 -10.60
C VAL A 190 -8.31 -1.32 -11.36
N ASN A 191 -7.25 -2.01 -10.93
CA ASN A 191 -6.80 -3.27 -11.53
C ASN A 191 -7.90 -4.33 -11.50
N ARG A 192 -8.62 -4.45 -10.37
CA ARG A 192 -9.71 -5.43 -10.26
C ARG A 192 -10.91 -5.05 -11.12
N LEU A 193 -11.23 -3.76 -11.22
CA LEU A 193 -12.26 -3.27 -12.15
C LEU A 193 -11.89 -3.58 -13.61
N ALA A 194 -10.63 -3.36 -14.00
CA ALA A 194 -10.13 -3.69 -15.34
C ALA A 194 -10.24 -5.19 -15.63
N HIS A 195 -9.87 -6.06 -14.67
CA HIS A 195 -10.03 -7.51 -14.81
C HIS A 195 -11.50 -7.92 -14.99
N TYR A 196 -12.41 -7.37 -14.18
CA TYR A 196 -13.84 -7.67 -14.33
C TYR A 196 -14.38 -7.20 -15.67
N LEU A 197 -14.09 -5.95 -16.07
CA LEU A 197 -14.55 -5.40 -17.33
C LEU A 197 -14.05 -6.23 -18.52
N LYS A 198 -12.78 -6.65 -18.50
CA LYS A 198 -12.22 -7.49 -19.57
C LYS A 198 -12.95 -8.82 -19.72
N VAL A 199 -13.28 -9.48 -18.60
CA VAL A 199 -13.99 -10.77 -18.62
C VAL A 199 -15.46 -10.58 -19.02
N LEU A 200 -16.16 -9.65 -18.36
CA LEU A 200 -17.59 -9.39 -18.60
C LEU A 200 -17.85 -8.97 -20.05
N GLN A 201 -17.06 -8.03 -20.58
CA GLN A 201 -17.26 -7.55 -21.94
C GLN A 201 -16.90 -8.62 -22.98
N ARG A 202 -15.97 -9.54 -22.68
CA ARG A 202 -15.65 -10.65 -23.59
C ARG A 202 -16.84 -11.58 -23.80
N GLU A 203 -17.64 -11.82 -22.77
CA GLU A 203 -18.84 -12.68 -22.85
C GLU A 203 -19.99 -12.00 -23.63
N GLN A 204 -19.97 -10.68 -23.76
CA GLN A 204 -21.00 -9.91 -24.44
C GLN A 204 -20.69 -9.63 -25.92
N LEU A 205 -19.51 -10.04 -26.41
CA LEU A 205 -19.15 -9.89 -27.82
C LEU A 205 -20.12 -10.68 -28.71
N GLY A 206 -20.69 -10.01 -29.72
CA GLY A 206 -21.67 -10.60 -30.65
C GLY A 206 -23.13 -10.49 -30.18
N SER A 207 -23.39 -9.87 -29.03
CA SER A 207 -24.76 -9.53 -28.61
C SER A 207 -25.28 -8.28 -29.30
N TRP A 208 -26.61 -8.17 -29.41
CA TRP A 208 -27.29 -6.99 -29.95
C TRP A 208 -27.32 -5.89 -28.89
N LYS A 209 -26.35 -4.97 -28.93
CA LYS A 209 -26.28 -3.85 -27.99
C LYS A 209 -25.99 -2.56 -28.71
N GLU A 210 -26.79 -1.54 -28.41
CA GLU A 210 -26.50 -0.18 -28.80
C GLU A 210 -25.69 0.55 -27.72
N ARG A 211 -25.21 1.74 -28.06
CA ARG A 211 -24.44 2.61 -27.15
C ARG A 211 -25.12 2.80 -25.80
N THR A 212 -26.42 3.05 -25.81
CA THR A 212 -27.24 3.28 -24.61
C THR A 212 -27.39 2.03 -23.76
N ASP A 213 -27.49 0.85 -24.37
CA ASP A 213 -27.61 -0.42 -23.64
C ASP A 213 -26.33 -0.71 -22.87
N LEU A 214 -25.18 -0.53 -23.52
CA LEU A 214 -23.87 -0.67 -22.88
C LEU A 214 -23.70 0.30 -21.71
N GLU A 215 -24.08 1.56 -21.90
CA GLU A 215 -24.00 2.58 -20.85
C GLU A 215 -24.89 2.22 -19.65
N LEU A 216 -26.13 1.78 -19.87
CA LEU A 216 -27.06 1.39 -18.81
C LEU A 216 -26.58 0.15 -18.05
N GLU A 217 -26.15 -0.89 -18.76
CA GLU A 217 -25.69 -2.13 -18.14
C GLU A 217 -24.42 -1.93 -17.32
N LEU A 218 -23.43 -1.21 -17.86
CA LEU A 218 -22.18 -0.92 -17.18
C LEU A 218 -22.42 -0.06 -15.93
N ASN A 219 -23.26 0.97 -16.03
CA ASN A 219 -23.64 1.79 -14.87
C ASN A 219 -24.42 0.97 -13.83
N LYS A 220 -25.29 0.03 -14.24
CA LYS A 220 -25.97 -0.89 -13.32
C LYS A 220 -24.98 -1.83 -12.63
N TRP A 221 -24.01 -2.36 -13.37
CA TRP A 221 -22.98 -3.25 -12.85
C TRP A 221 -22.07 -2.55 -11.83
N ILE A 222 -21.55 -1.36 -12.14
CA ILE A 222 -20.59 -0.69 -11.25
C ILE A 222 -21.23 -0.25 -9.92
N ARG A 223 -22.53 0.07 -9.91
CA ARG A 223 -23.29 0.49 -8.72
C ARG A 223 -23.25 -0.54 -7.58
N GLN A 224 -23.06 -1.83 -7.87
CA GLN A 224 -22.95 -2.85 -6.81
C GLN A 224 -21.73 -2.66 -5.90
N TYR A 225 -20.69 -1.96 -6.40
CA TYR A 225 -19.46 -1.66 -5.67
C TYR A 225 -19.43 -0.23 -5.11
N VAL A 226 -20.52 0.52 -5.25
CA VAL A 226 -20.65 1.89 -4.78
C VAL A 226 -21.38 1.93 -3.43
N ALA A 227 -20.81 2.67 -2.47
CA ALA A 227 -21.42 2.98 -1.19
C ALA A 227 -21.52 4.52 -1.01
N ASP A 228 -22.65 5.08 -1.44
CA ASP A 228 -22.92 6.53 -1.41
C ASP A 228 -23.56 7.01 -0.10
N GLN A 229 -23.41 6.23 0.97
CA GLN A 229 -23.82 6.68 2.31
C GLN A 229 -22.78 7.66 2.85
N GLU A 230 -23.20 8.61 3.68
CA GLU A 230 -22.29 9.59 4.26
C GLU A 230 -21.28 8.92 5.21
N ASN A 231 -21.75 7.96 6.02
CA ASN A 231 -20.92 7.22 6.96
C ASN A 231 -21.18 5.70 6.94
N PRO A 232 -20.79 5.00 5.86
CA PRO A 232 -20.88 3.54 5.80
C PRO A 232 -19.89 2.92 6.79
N SER A 233 -20.26 1.78 7.37
CA SER A 233 -19.38 1.02 8.26
C SER A 233 -18.09 0.59 7.56
N ALA A 234 -17.04 0.32 8.33
CA ALA A 234 -15.75 -0.12 7.77
C ALA A 234 -15.87 -1.39 6.91
N GLU A 235 -16.76 -2.31 7.28
CA GLU A 235 -17.02 -3.53 6.50
C GLU A 235 -17.69 -3.21 5.16
N VAL A 236 -18.66 -2.30 5.13
CA VAL A 236 -19.31 -1.86 3.90
C VAL A 236 -18.29 -1.17 2.99
N ARG A 237 -17.44 -0.28 3.52
CA ARG A 237 -16.35 0.36 2.75
C ARG A 237 -15.34 -0.65 2.22
N GLY A 238 -15.09 -1.74 2.96
CA GLY A 238 -14.21 -2.82 2.53
C GLY A 238 -14.78 -3.59 1.32
N ARG A 239 -16.07 -3.95 1.36
CA ARG A 239 -16.74 -4.70 0.28
C ARG A 239 -17.14 -3.82 -0.92
N ARG A 240 -17.39 -2.53 -0.68
CA ARG A 240 -17.77 -1.52 -1.68
C ARG A 240 -16.78 -0.36 -1.62
N PRO A 241 -15.64 -0.47 -2.32
CA PRO A 241 -14.55 0.48 -2.18
C PRO A 241 -14.78 1.83 -2.87
N LEU A 242 -15.84 1.95 -3.68
CA LEU A 242 -16.14 3.16 -4.45
C LEU A 242 -17.18 4.01 -3.72
N ARG A 243 -16.92 5.32 -3.65
CA ARG A 243 -17.91 6.31 -3.21
C ARG A 243 -18.82 6.76 -4.34
N ALA A 244 -18.25 6.95 -5.54
CA ALA A 244 -19.00 7.30 -6.73
C ALA A 244 -18.34 6.67 -7.96
N ALA A 245 -19.12 6.41 -9.00
CA ALA A 245 -18.62 5.95 -10.28
C ALA A 245 -19.55 6.45 -11.40
N GLN A 246 -18.96 6.76 -12.55
CA GLN A 246 -19.67 7.16 -13.76
C GLN A 246 -19.02 6.50 -14.96
N ILE A 247 -19.85 5.87 -15.80
CA ILE A 247 -19.41 5.30 -17.07
C ILE A 247 -20.13 6.02 -18.19
N THR A 248 -19.36 6.58 -19.13
CA THR A 248 -19.89 7.18 -20.36
C THR A 248 -19.42 6.37 -21.56
N VAL A 249 -20.32 6.19 -22.53
CA VAL A 249 -20.06 5.41 -23.75
C VAL A 249 -20.31 6.30 -24.96
N SER A 250 -19.30 6.44 -25.82
CA SER A 250 -19.40 7.17 -27.09
C SER A 250 -19.07 6.25 -28.26
N ASP A 251 -19.65 6.55 -29.42
CA ASP A 251 -19.37 5.82 -30.66
C ASP A 251 -17.94 6.12 -31.16
N VAL A 252 -17.34 5.16 -31.86
CA VAL A 252 -16.09 5.37 -32.61
C VAL A 252 -16.46 5.73 -34.04
N GLU A 253 -16.10 6.95 -34.44
CA GLU A 253 -16.38 7.45 -35.79
C GLU A 253 -15.74 6.54 -36.85
N GLY A 254 -16.55 6.09 -37.82
CA GLY A 254 -16.11 5.21 -38.90
C GLY A 254 -16.14 3.71 -38.60
N GLU A 255 -16.41 3.30 -37.37
CA GLU A 255 -16.42 1.88 -36.97
C GLU A 255 -17.74 1.48 -36.28
N PRO A 256 -18.76 1.02 -37.04
CA PRO A 256 -20.02 0.56 -36.46
C PRO A 256 -19.81 -0.61 -35.50
N GLY A 257 -20.42 -0.54 -34.32
CA GLY A 257 -20.29 -1.55 -33.26
C GLY A 257 -19.04 -1.39 -32.38
N TRP A 258 -18.20 -0.39 -32.64
CA TRP A 258 -17.08 -0.02 -31.77
C TRP A 258 -17.45 1.15 -30.88
N TYR A 259 -17.17 1.01 -29.58
CA TYR A 259 -17.51 1.99 -28.57
C TYR A 259 -16.28 2.38 -27.75
N ARG A 260 -16.16 3.67 -27.43
CA ARG A 260 -15.21 4.20 -26.45
C ARG A 260 -15.91 4.33 -25.11
N VAL A 261 -15.41 3.58 -24.12
CA VAL A 261 -15.94 3.56 -22.76
C VAL A 261 -14.99 4.31 -21.84
N SER A 262 -15.50 5.35 -21.17
CA SER A 262 -14.77 6.10 -20.15
C SER A 262 -15.34 5.79 -18.78
N LEU A 263 -14.56 5.13 -17.93
CA LEU A 263 -14.92 4.82 -16.54
C LEU A 263 -14.19 5.78 -15.59
N ASN A 264 -14.95 6.63 -14.92
CA ASN A 264 -14.47 7.50 -13.86
C ASN A 264 -14.91 6.95 -12.50
N VAL A 265 -13.97 6.72 -11.59
CA VAL A 265 -14.25 6.19 -10.25
C VAL A 265 -13.66 7.06 -9.17
N ARG A 266 -14.40 7.24 -8.07
CA ARG A 266 -13.95 7.92 -6.87
C ARG A 266 -13.93 6.93 -5.70
N PRO A 267 -12.75 6.51 -5.22
CA PRO A 267 -12.66 5.62 -4.06
C PRO A 267 -12.99 6.36 -2.75
N HIS A 268 -13.24 5.60 -1.67
CA HIS A 268 -13.21 6.17 -0.32
C HIS A 268 -11.77 6.51 0.08
N PHE A 269 -11.56 7.69 0.65
CA PHE A 269 -10.22 8.11 1.09
C PHE A 269 -9.80 7.40 2.38
N LYS A 270 -8.53 7.01 2.42
CA LYS A 270 -7.83 6.52 3.61
C LYS A 270 -7.29 7.70 4.42
N TYR A 271 -7.30 7.57 5.74
CA TYR A 271 -6.63 8.52 6.63
C TYR A 271 -5.13 8.27 6.59
N MET A 272 -4.34 9.28 6.21
CA MET A 272 -2.89 9.18 6.02
C MET A 272 -2.09 10.26 6.77
N GLY A 273 -2.75 11.16 7.49
CA GLY A 273 -2.11 12.24 8.23
C GLY A 273 -3.08 13.40 8.50
N ALA A 274 -2.75 14.19 9.52
CA ALA A 274 -3.43 15.44 9.85
C ALA A 274 -2.48 16.33 10.64
N ASP A 275 -2.58 17.65 10.42
CA ASP A 275 -1.89 18.65 11.22
C ASP A 275 -2.77 19.04 12.42
N PHE A 276 -2.21 18.99 13.62
CA PHE A 276 -2.91 19.35 14.85
C PHE A 276 -2.28 20.61 15.47
N THR A 277 -3.05 21.71 15.50
CA THR A 277 -2.66 22.96 16.17
C THR A 277 -3.30 23.01 17.55
N LEU A 278 -2.47 22.97 18.60
CA LEU A 278 -2.92 23.08 19.98
C LEU A 278 -2.79 24.54 20.44
N SER A 279 -3.92 25.14 20.83
CA SER A 279 -3.96 26.48 21.43
C SER A 279 -4.65 26.43 22.79
N LEU A 280 -4.07 27.12 23.78
CA LEU A 280 -4.70 27.35 25.08
C LEU A 280 -5.59 28.58 24.98
N VAL A 281 -6.88 28.42 25.23
CA VAL A 281 -7.85 29.52 25.20
C VAL A 281 -8.45 29.70 26.60
N GLY A 282 -8.36 30.91 27.15
CA GLY A 282 -8.79 31.21 28.54
C GLY A 282 -10.31 31.12 28.77
N LYS A 283 -11.10 31.12 27.70
CA LYS A 283 -12.53 30.79 27.70
C LYS A 283 -12.84 30.20 26.33
N LEU A 284 -13.10 28.90 26.25
CA LEU A 284 -13.68 28.35 25.03
C LEU A 284 -15.07 28.95 24.89
N ASP A 285 -15.35 29.57 23.74
CA ASP A 285 -16.72 29.90 23.38
C ASP A 285 -17.52 28.59 23.40
N LYS A 286 -18.57 28.58 24.21
CA LYS A 286 -19.52 27.47 24.24
C LYS A 286 -20.50 27.72 23.10
N GLU A 287 -20.38 26.93 22.04
CA GLU A 287 -21.51 26.72 21.12
C GLU A 287 -22.70 26.10 21.88
#